data_AF-X0VQM3-F1
#
_entry.id   AF-X0VQM3-F1
#
_cell.length_a   1.000
_cell.length_b   1.000
_cell.length_c   1.000
_cell.angle_alpha   90.00
_cell.angle_beta   90.00
_cell.angle_gamma   90.00
#
_symmetry.space_group_name_H-M   'P 1'
#
loop_
_entity.id
_entity.type
_entity.pdbx_description
1 polymer ?
#
loop_
_entity_poly.entity_id
_entity_poly.type
_entity_poly.pdbx_seq_one_letter_code
_entity_poly.pdbx_strand_id
1 'polypeptide(L)'
;GENEKGERLGIFDEASKINLNVVGTGKHHEGWTPWEINLGAITAINKQLGSDGIDNDEDGKTDEENEGIQAIIKYRYGEDGAPGIKDVDDDQDRMVLQSDGIDNDGDDEIDEPDEGVDEPDEYSPTRPYGDDNPFNTVEEIRLIRGIGDKTFKKIKDYLTIYSYDKNVDKEGNLRININTASAFTISQALQEVGISPEVADQMAANVVDFRDEDNRPTECNGKYGLECTPYINEVMPHFTTSVSMAVAGLAKGGIRF
;
A
#
# COMPACT_ATOMS: atom_id res chain seq x y z
N GLY A 1 32.66 20.93 37.37
CA GLY A 1 32.14 21.57 36.15
C GLY A 1 31.09 20.65 35.60
N GLU A 2 29.89 20.76 36.16
CA GLU A 2 28.74 19.93 35.82
C GLU A 2 28.14 20.50 34.53
N ASN A 3 28.26 19.74 33.43
CA ASN A 3 27.50 20.01 32.22
C ASN A 3 26.06 19.57 32.49
N GLU A 4 25.22 20.51 32.93
CA GLU A 4 23.78 20.44 32.74
C GLU A 4 23.53 20.27 31.24
N LYS A 5 23.34 19.03 30.79
CA LYS A 5 22.67 18.75 29.52
C LYS A 5 21.24 19.22 29.70
N GLY A 6 20.97 20.48 29.37
CA GLY A 6 19.61 21.01 29.33
C GLY A 6 18.75 20.06 28.50
N GLU A 7 17.70 19.52 29.13
CA GLU A 7 16.66 18.79 28.41
C GLU A 7 16.18 19.68 27.27
N ARG A 8 16.44 19.24 26.04
CA ARG A 8 15.89 19.90 24.86
C ARG A 8 14.40 19.57 24.82
N LEU A 9 13.62 20.39 25.50
CA LEU A 9 12.17 20.45 25.30
C LEU A 9 11.91 20.86 23.85
N GLY A 10 11.32 19.95 23.10
CA GLY A 10 11.00 20.14 21.69
C GLY A 10 9.83 19.23 21.30
N ILE A 11 9.08 19.65 20.30
CA ILE A 11 8.11 18.79 19.62
C ILE A 11 8.91 18.08 18.53
N PHE A 12 8.91 16.75 18.58
CA PHE A 12 9.56 15.91 17.58
C PHE A 12 8.48 15.27 16.73
N ASP A 13 8.70 15.28 15.42
CA ASP A 13 7.85 14.56 14.50
C ASP A 13 8.25 13.08 14.53
N GLU A 14 7.39 12.25 15.12
CA GLU A 14 7.55 10.79 15.15
C GLU A 14 7.04 10.15 13.85
N ALA A 15 6.21 10.84 13.06
CA ALA A 15 5.60 10.29 11.85
C ALA A 15 6.59 10.19 10.67
N SER A 16 7.68 10.95 10.70
CA SER A 16 8.77 10.86 9.70
C SER A 16 9.82 9.80 10.03
N LYS A 17 9.66 9.06 11.12
CA LYS A 17 10.57 7.98 11.54
C LYS A 17 10.02 6.62 11.14
N ILE A 18 10.91 5.63 11.08
CA ILE A 18 10.57 4.25 10.73
C ILE A 18 9.91 3.59 11.95
N ASN A 19 8.67 3.12 11.79
CA ASN A 19 7.95 2.43 12.84
C ASN A 19 8.32 0.95 12.89
N LEU A 20 8.96 0.50 13.97
CA LEU A 20 9.39 -0.89 14.15
C LEU A 20 8.24 -1.91 14.10
N ASN A 21 7.02 -1.51 14.42
CA ASN A 21 5.86 -2.40 14.38
C ASN A 21 5.28 -2.56 12.97
N VAL A 22 5.48 -1.61 12.06
CA VAL A 22 4.83 -1.62 10.73
C VAL A 22 5.80 -2.04 9.63
N VAL A 23 7.08 -2.12 9.94
CA VAL A 23 8.10 -2.19 8.91
C VAL A 23 8.25 -3.62 8.34
N GLY A 24 8.73 -3.83 7.11
CA GLY A 24 8.89 -5.20 6.60
C GLY A 24 9.79 -5.37 5.38
N THR A 25 9.66 -6.51 4.70
CA THR A 25 10.63 -7.06 3.71
C THR A 25 10.28 -6.85 2.23
N GLY A 26 9.03 -6.51 1.91
CA GLY A 26 8.52 -6.55 0.53
C GLY A 26 8.98 -5.42 -0.38
N LYS A 27 8.77 -5.63 -1.68
CA LYS A 27 8.58 -4.51 -2.61
C LYS A 27 7.33 -3.77 -2.16
N HIS A 28 7.33 -2.44 -2.25
CA HIS A 28 6.17 -1.60 -1.88
C HIS A 28 4.85 -2.24 -2.33
N HIS A 29 4.00 -2.62 -1.40
CA HIS A 29 2.61 -2.98 -1.66
C HIS A 29 1.72 -1.77 -1.37
N GLU A 30 0.41 -1.98 -1.43
CA GLU A 30 -0.70 -1.04 -1.65
C GLU A 30 -0.80 0.19 -0.72
N GLY A 31 0.11 0.37 0.23
CA GLY A 31 0.15 1.55 1.09
C GLY A 31 -0.64 1.38 2.39
N TRP A 32 -0.95 0.14 2.83
CA TRP A 32 -1.81 -0.10 4.00
C TRP A 32 -1.41 -1.19 5.01
N THR A 33 -0.53 -2.13 4.66
CA THR A 33 -0.13 -3.25 5.55
C THR A 33 1.26 -3.01 6.14
N PRO A 34 1.66 -3.75 7.20
CA PRO A 34 3.06 -3.83 7.53
C PRO A 34 3.84 -4.18 6.26
N TRP A 35 5.01 -3.56 6.07
CA TRP A 35 5.90 -3.59 4.90
C TRP A 35 5.80 -2.47 3.84
N GLU A 36 4.92 -1.47 4.01
CA GLU A 36 4.92 -0.25 3.17
C GLU A 36 6.26 0.49 3.13
N ILE A 37 6.92 0.57 4.30
CA ILE A 37 8.24 1.16 4.44
C ILE A 37 9.26 0.04 4.34
N ASN A 38 9.85 -0.11 3.16
CA ASN A 38 10.96 -1.03 2.94
C ASN A 38 12.15 -0.65 3.83
N LEU A 39 12.58 -1.59 4.68
CA LEU A 39 13.69 -1.41 5.63
C LEU A 39 15.08 -1.35 5.02
N GLY A 40 15.23 -1.50 3.70
CA GLY A 40 16.49 -1.22 3.01
C GLY A 40 17.03 0.18 3.35
N ALA A 41 16.16 1.10 3.81
CA ALA A 41 16.51 2.41 4.36
C ALA A 41 17.30 2.37 5.68
N ILE A 42 17.14 1.35 6.55
CA ILE A 42 18.06 1.10 7.67
C ILE A 42 19.21 0.22 7.18
N THR A 43 19.87 0.67 6.12
CA THR A 43 21.06 0.03 5.54
C THR A 43 22.11 -0.27 6.61
N ALA A 44 22.15 0.50 7.70
CA ALA A 44 23.07 0.28 8.81
C ALA A 44 22.83 -1.04 9.57
N ILE A 45 21.58 -1.50 9.71
CA ILE A 45 21.26 -2.78 10.37
C ILE A 45 21.51 -3.92 9.38
N ASN A 46 20.91 -3.89 8.19
CA ASN A 46 21.08 -4.96 7.19
C ASN A 46 22.54 -5.18 6.81
N LYS A 47 23.31 -4.11 6.61
CA LYS A 47 24.74 -4.23 6.33
C LYS A 47 25.52 -4.81 7.50
N GLN A 48 25.09 -4.55 8.74
CA GLN A 48 25.79 -5.08 9.90
C GLN A 48 25.46 -6.55 10.11
N LEU A 49 24.18 -6.91 10.11
CA LEU A 49 23.71 -8.27 10.40
C LEU A 49 23.95 -9.21 9.22
N GLY A 50 23.80 -8.74 7.98
CA GLY A 50 24.17 -9.50 6.77
C GLY A 50 25.69 -9.73 6.56
N SER A 51 26.51 -9.52 7.60
CA SER A 51 27.96 -9.81 7.55
C SER A 51 28.59 -10.00 8.95
N ASP A 52 27.81 -10.29 9.99
CA ASP A 52 28.33 -10.51 11.34
C ASP A 52 28.63 -11.99 11.65
N GLY A 53 28.30 -12.90 10.73
CA GLY A 53 28.50 -14.35 10.82
C GLY A 53 27.54 -15.03 11.78
N ILE A 54 26.40 -14.40 12.05
CA ILE A 54 25.34 -14.90 12.93
C ILE A 54 24.07 -15.13 12.10
N ASP A 55 23.33 -16.17 12.47
CA ASP A 55 21.95 -16.39 12.08
C ASP A 55 21.08 -15.62 13.09
N ASN A 56 20.61 -14.43 12.68
CA ASN A 56 19.96 -13.44 13.56
C ASN A 56 18.44 -13.64 13.61
N ASP A 57 17.84 -14.22 12.57
CA ASP A 57 16.42 -14.54 12.46
C ASP A 57 16.09 -16.03 12.70
N GLU A 58 17.12 -16.86 12.89
CA GLU A 58 17.04 -18.30 13.20
C GLU A 58 16.43 -19.14 12.07
N ASP A 59 16.60 -18.71 10.82
CA ASP A 59 16.12 -19.42 9.62
C ASP A 59 17.10 -20.50 9.11
N GLY A 60 18.28 -20.61 9.72
CA GLY A 60 19.33 -21.55 9.37
C GLY A 60 20.28 -21.08 8.28
N LYS A 61 20.12 -19.86 7.78
CA LYS A 61 21.05 -19.15 6.90
C LYS A 61 21.78 -18.08 7.71
N THR A 62 22.89 -17.60 7.17
CA THR A 62 23.75 -16.62 7.84
C THR A 62 24.15 -15.58 6.82
N ASP A 63 24.23 -14.32 7.25
CA ASP A 63 24.72 -13.20 6.45
C ASP A 63 23.88 -12.94 5.18
N GLU A 64 22.55 -13.03 5.29
CA GLU A 64 21.65 -12.72 4.18
C GLU A 64 21.54 -11.20 3.93
N GLU A 65 21.16 -10.80 2.70
CA GLU A 65 21.03 -9.37 2.35
C GLU A 65 19.99 -8.64 3.23
N ASN A 66 18.94 -9.36 3.64
CA ASN A 66 17.82 -8.85 4.43
C ASN A 66 17.80 -9.36 5.87
N GLU A 67 18.89 -9.98 6.34
CA GLU A 67 19.04 -10.60 7.67
C GLU A 67 18.52 -9.70 8.80
N GLY A 68 18.86 -8.41 8.74
CA GLY A 68 18.47 -7.47 9.77
C GLY A 68 16.99 -7.14 9.81
N ILE A 69 16.31 -7.22 8.67
CA ILE A 69 14.85 -7.07 8.58
C ILE A 69 14.21 -8.33 9.10
N GLN A 70 14.62 -9.49 8.58
CA GLN A 70 14.07 -10.78 8.98
C GLN A 70 14.18 -10.98 10.49
N ALA A 71 15.29 -10.56 11.11
CA ALA A 71 15.45 -10.61 12.57
C ALA A 71 14.48 -9.69 13.33
N ILE A 72 14.10 -8.53 12.76
CA ILE A 72 13.05 -7.66 13.31
C ILE A 72 11.67 -8.31 13.13
N ILE A 73 11.39 -8.89 11.97
CA ILE A 73 10.13 -9.58 11.70
C ILE A 73 9.96 -10.77 12.63
N LYS A 74 10.99 -11.63 12.73
CA LYS A 74 11.03 -12.77 13.64
C LYS A 74 10.77 -12.37 15.09
N TYR A 75 11.34 -11.25 15.53
CA TYR A 75 11.06 -10.75 16.87
C TYR A 75 9.58 -10.39 17.08
N ARG A 76 8.90 -9.85 16.05
CA ARG A 76 7.48 -9.50 16.11
C ARG A 76 6.57 -10.72 16.07
N TYR A 77 6.86 -11.68 15.19
CA TYR A 77 6.04 -12.87 14.92
C TYR A 77 6.41 -14.05 15.84
N GLY A 78 7.15 -13.81 16.91
CA GLY A 78 7.46 -14.83 17.90
C GLY A 78 8.19 -16.07 17.37
N GLU A 79 7.96 -17.19 18.05
CA GLU A 79 8.59 -18.48 17.78
C GLU A 79 7.97 -19.16 16.56
N ASP A 80 6.67 -18.99 16.33
CA ASP A 80 5.97 -19.61 15.21
C ASP A 80 6.32 -18.97 13.85
N GLY A 81 6.80 -17.72 13.88
CA GLY A 81 7.28 -16.96 12.74
C GLY A 81 6.16 -16.47 11.81
N ALA A 82 4.91 -16.52 12.25
CA ALA A 82 3.74 -16.05 11.52
C ALA A 82 3.14 -14.81 12.20
N PRO A 83 2.59 -13.85 11.45
CA PRO A 83 1.76 -12.82 12.05
C PRO A 83 0.53 -13.47 12.68
N GLY A 84 0.14 -13.04 13.88
CA GLY A 84 -1.06 -13.55 14.53
C GLY A 84 -0.91 -14.95 15.13
N ILE A 85 -1.91 -15.81 14.93
CA ILE A 85 -1.84 -17.24 15.25
C ILE A 85 -1.56 -18.01 13.96
N LYS A 86 -0.41 -18.68 13.91
CA LYS A 86 -0.05 -19.52 12.77
C LYS A 86 -1.17 -20.45 12.26
N ASP A 87 -1.33 -20.47 10.94
CA ASP A 87 -2.32 -21.21 10.16
C ASP A 87 -3.79 -20.82 10.50
N VAL A 88 -4.04 -19.62 11.05
CA VAL A 88 -5.37 -19.16 11.47
C VAL A 88 -5.70 -17.79 10.92
N ASP A 89 -6.81 -17.72 10.16
CA ASP A 89 -7.48 -16.50 9.70
C ASP A 89 -8.02 -15.68 10.88
N ASP A 90 -7.21 -14.75 11.39
CA ASP A 90 -7.43 -14.02 12.64
C ASP A 90 -8.47 -12.88 12.52
N ASP A 91 -8.65 -12.33 11.32
CA ASP A 91 -9.59 -11.23 11.05
C ASP A 91 -10.79 -11.63 10.16
N GLN A 92 -10.82 -12.88 9.71
CA GLN A 92 -11.94 -13.57 9.05
C GLN A 92 -12.25 -13.06 7.64
N ASP A 93 -11.25 -12.58 6.92
CA ASP A 93 -11.43 -11.97 5.60
C ASP A 93 -11.01 -12.86 4.43
N ARG A 94 -10.39 -14.02 4.70
CA ARG A 94 -10.01 -15.07 3.75
C ARG A 94 -10.96 -15.31 2.59
N MET A 95 -12.26 -15.39 2.87
CA MET A 95 -13.26 -15.66 1.84
C MET A 95 -13.30 -14.59 0.73
N VAL A 96 -12.79 -13.40 1.02
CA VAL A 96 -12.65 -12.28 0.08
C VAL A 96 -11.29 -12.35 -0.61
N LEU A 97 -10.21 -12.55 0.14
CA LEU A 97 -8.84 -12.41 -0.34
C LEU A 97 -8.43 -13.49 -1.35
N GLN A 98 -8.82 -14.76 -1.14
CA GLN A 98 -8.50 -15.91 -2.03
C GLN A 98 -8.94 -15.79 -3.51
N SER A 99 -9.60 -14.70 -3.89
CA SER A 99 -10.10 -14.48 -5.24
C SER A 99 -10.21 -12.99 -5.61
N ASP A 100 -9.44 -12.13 -4.94
CA ASP A 100 -9.47 -10.69 -5.18
C ASP A 100 -8.46 -10.23 -6.26
N GLY A 101 -7.64 -11.15 -6.75
CA GLY A 101 -6.65 -10.95 -7.79
C GLY A 101 -5.35 -10.32 -7.28
N ILE A 102 -5.07 -10.41 -5.97
CA ILE A 102 -3.90 -9.85 -5.31
C ILE A 102 -3.14 -10.96 -4.58
N ASP A 103 -1.81 -10.92 -4.68
CA ASP A 103 -0.88 -11.66 -3.82
C ASP A 103 -0.83 -10.99 -2.43
N ASN A 104 -1.70 -11.44 -1.52
CA ASN A 104 -1.92 -10.79 -0.22
C ASN A 104 -0.88 -11.18 0.84
N ASP A 105 -0.25 -12.34 0.74
CA ASP A 105 0.82 -12.82 1.64
C ASP A 105 2.24 -12.59 1.09
N GLY A 106 2.38 -12.23 -0.19
CA GLY A 106 3.61 -11.79 -0.82
C GLY A 106 4.51 -12.94 -1.29
N ASP A 107 3.93 -14.09 -1.61
CA ASP A 107 4.65 -15.31 -1.98
C ASP A 107 4.88 -15.49 -3.51
N ASP A 108 4.49 -14.49 -4.31
CA ASP A 108 4.49 -14.45 -5.78
C ASP A 108 3.42 -15.35 -6.46
N GLU A 109 2.51 -15.98 -5.71
CA GLU A 109 1.31 -16.65 -6.21
C GLU A 109 0.05 -15.76 -6.02
N ILE A 110 -1.02 -15.96 -6.80
CA ILE A 110 -2.21 -15.09 -6.79
C ILE A 110 -3.46 -15.97 -6.76
N ASP A 111 -4.41 -15.64 -5.88
CA ASP A 111 -5.69 -16.30 -5.63
C ASP A 111 -5.54 -17.76 -5.16
N GLU A 112 -4.79 -17.95 -4.07
CA GLU A 112 -4.45 -19.25 -3.45
C GLU A 112 -5.41 -19.67 -2.30
N PRO A 113 -5.55 -20.97 -1.95
CA PRO A 113 -6.37 -21.41 -0.81
C PRO A 113 -5.85 -20.99 0.58
N ASP A 114 -4.61 -20.55 0.68
CA ASP A 114 -3.92 -20.05 1.85
C ASP A 114 -3.87 -18.53 1.95
N GLU A 115 -4.23 -17.79 0.90
CA GLU A 115 -4.57 -16.36 1.07
C GLU A 115 -5.66 -16.17 2.12
N GLY A 116 -5.57 -15.08 2.86
CA GLY A 116 -6.33 -14.83 4.07
C GLY A 116 -5.85 -15.56 5.32
N VAL A 117 -4.65 -16.15 5.31
CA VAL A 117 -4.07 -16.83 6.48
C VAL A 117 -2.59 -16.46 6.59
N ASP A 118 -2.18 -16.14 7.83
CA ASP A 118 -0.81 -15.71 8.15
C ASP A 118 -0.36 -14.47 7.36
N GLU A 119 -1.30 -13.56 7.10
CA GLU A 119 -1.08 -12.34 6.32
C GLU A 119 -0.47 -11.19 7.14
N PRO A 120 0.30 -10.27 6.52
CA PRO A 120 0.95 -9.20 7.25
C PRO A 120 0.04 -8.33 8.12
N ASP A 121 -1.25 -8.20 7.80
CA ASP A 121 -2.25 -7.42 8.55
C ASP A 121 -2.92 -8.16 9.71
N GLU A 122 -2.76 -9.48 9.84
CA GLU A 122 -3.14 -10.23 11.05
C GLU A 122 -2.31 -9.78 12.26
N TYR A 123 -1.08 -9.31 12.02
CA TYR A 123 -0.24 -8.73 13.06
C TYR A 123 -0.81 -7.41 13.58
N SER A 124 -1.30 -7.43 14.82
CA SER A 124 -1.89 -6.26 15.48
C SER A 124 -1.08 -5.79 16.69
N PRO A 125 -0.32 -4.67 16.61
CA PRO A 125 0.46 -4.16 17.75
C PRO A 125 -0.37 -3.81 18.99
N THR A 126 -1.64 -3.45 18.79
CA THR A 126 -2.55 -3.10 19.89
C THR A 126 -3.26 -4.27 20.51
N ARG A 127 -3.33 -5.39 19.80
CA ARG A 127 -4.01 -6.61 20.22
C ARG A 127 -3.30 -7.81 19.59
N PRO A 128 -2.07 -8.13 20.03
CA PRO A 128 -1.31 -9.23 19.46
C PRO A 128 -2.08 -10.54 19.63
N TYR A 129 -2.03 -11.39 18.62
CA TYR A 129 -2.55 -12.75 18.69
C TYR A 129 -1.39 -13.74 18.82
N GLY A 130 -1.68 -15.00 19.13
CA GLY A 130 -0.66 -16.03 19.25
C GLY A 130 0.51 -15.69 20.17
N ASP A 131 1.72 -15.77 19.63
CA ASP A 131 2.97 -15.39 20.28
C ASP A 131 3.58 -14.08 19.74
N ASP A 132 2.78 -13.28 19.03
CA ASP A 132 3.15 -11.95 18.56
C ASP A 132 3.68 -11.06 19.71
N ASN A 133 4.75 -10.35 19.42
CA ASN A 133 5.49 -9.54 20.36
C ASN A 133 5.80 -8.14 19.80
N PRO A 134 4.86 -7.19 19.93
CA PRO A 134 5.07 -5.84 19.44
C PRO A 134 6.11 -5.07 20.25
N PHE A 135 6.82 -4.18 19.57
CA PHE A 135 7.72 -3.22 20.22
C PHE A 135 6.91 -2.22 21.05
N ASN A 136 7.06 -2.30 22.36
CA ASN A 136 6.48 -1.35 23.31
C ASN A 136 7.41 -0.16 23.58
N THR A 137 8.70 -0.32 23.28
CA THR A 137 9.72 0.73 23.35
C THR A 137 10.70 0.60 22.20
N VAL A 138 11.30 1.71 21.77
CA VAL A 138 12.32 1.68 20.70
C VAL A 138 13.58 0.94 21.17
N GLU A 139 13.85 0.93 22.48
CA GLU A 139 14.96 0.24 23.12
C GLU A 139 14.92 -1.29 22.99
N GLU A 140 13.73 -1.88 22.83
CA GLU A 140 13.55 -3.34 22.69
C GLU A 140 14.22 -3.92 21.45
N ILE A 141 14.53 -3.10 20.43
CA ILE A 141 15.32 -3.53 19.28
C ILE A 141 16.69 -4.11 19.68
N ARG A 142 17.17 -3.82 20.90
CA ARG A 142 18.41 -4.38 21.45
C ARG A 142 18.29 -5.84 21.90
N LEU A 143 17.08 -6.37 21.97
CA LEU A 143 16.82 -7.78 22.27
C LEU A 143 17.13 -8.66 21.06
N ILE A 144 17.09 -8.07 19.86
CA ILE A 144 17.45 -8.74 18.61
C ILE A 144 18.94 -9.07 18.64
N ARG A 145 19.25 -10.32 18.31
CA ARG A 145 20.62 -10.83 18.24
C ARG A 145 21.43 -9.97 17.27
N GLY A 146 22.66 -9.61 17.67
CA GLY A 146 23.52 -8.73 16.86
C GLY A 146 23.27 -7.22 17.02
N ILE A 147 22.15 -6.79 17.62
CA ILE A 147 21.86 -5.37 17.86
C ILE A 147 22.25 -4.95 19.30
N GLY A 148 23.46 -4.45 19.45
CA GLY A 148 23.95 -3.92 20.73
C GLY A 148 23.76 -2.41 20.92
N ASP A 149 24.18 -1.90 22.09
CA ASP A 149 24.18 -0.46 22.44
C ASP A 149 24.82 0.46 21.38
N LYS A 150 25.87 -0.04 20.74
CA LYS A 150 26.61 0.71 19.71
C LYS A 150 25.78 0.90 18.45
N THR A 151 25.04 -0.13 18.04
CA THR A 151 24.17 -0.11 16.87
C THR A 151 22.94 0.73 17.18
N PHE A 152 22.29 0.45 18.31
CA PHE A 152 21.13 1.21 18.81
C PHE A 152 21.37 2.73 18.81
N LYS A 153 22.49 3.20 19.38
CA LYS A 153 22.80 4.64 19.43
C LYS A 153 22.93 5.31 18.06
N LYS A 154 23.22 4.56 16.99
CA LYS A 154 23.31 5.09 15.62
C LYS A 154 21.95 5.20 14.94
N ILE A 155 21.02 4.31 15.29
CA ILE A 155 19.74 4.15 14.58
C ILE A 155 18.55 4.75 15.34
N LYS A 156 18.63 4.87 16.68
CA LYS A 156 17.50 5.24 17.54
C LYS A 156 16.77 6.53 17.16
N ASP A 157 17.48 7.49 16.55
CA ASP A 157 16.90 8.79 16.19
C ASP A 157 16.06 8.69 14.89
N TYR A 158 16.14 7.57 14.17
CA TYR A 158 15.38 7.25 12.96
C TYR A 158 14.22 6.28 13.21
N LEU A 159 14.03 5.83 14.44
CA LEU A 159 13.06 4.80 14.82
C LEU A 159 11.92 5.38 15.66
N THR A 160 10.74 4.79 15.52
CA THR A 160 9.56 5.06 16.35
C THR A 160 8.74 3.80 16.57
N ILE A 161 7.73 3.90 17.44
CA ILE A 161 6.66 2.91 17.62
C ILE A 161 5.26 3.54 17.47
N TYR A 162 5.19 4.86 17.25
CA TYR A 162 3.96 5.64 17.39
C TYR A 162 3.23 5.90 16.08
N SER A 163 3.92 5.82 14.95
CA SER A 163 3.35 6.18 13.64
C SER A 163 2.89 4.94 12.89
N TYR A 164 1.64 4.54 13.09
CA TYR A 164 1.02 3.51 12.27
C TYR A 164 -0.39 3.93 11.87
N ASP A 165 -0.76 3.60 10.63
CA ASP A 165 -2.12 3.73 10.15
C ASP A 165 -2.88 2.44 10.46
N LYS A 166 -4.14 2.54 10.89
CA LYS A 166 -4.99 1.39 11.23
C LYS A 166 -5.74 0.83 10.03
N ASN A 167 -5.54 1.44 8.87
CA ASN A 167 -6.31 1.19 7.66
C ASN A 167 -7.82 1.30 7.81
N VAL A 168 -8.28 2.14 8.74
CA VAL A 168 -9.71 2.39 8.95
C VAL A 168 -10.09 3.85 8.72
N ASP A 169 -11.33 4.05 8.28
CA ASP A 169 -11.94 5.36 8.25
C ASP A 169 -12.27 5.87 9.68
N LYS A 170 -12.89 7.06 9.76
CA LYS A 170 -13.30 7.65 11.05
C LYS A 170 -14.43 6.88 11.74
N GLU A 171 -15.13 6.01 11.02
CA GLU A 171 -16.17 5.11 11.52
C GLU A 171 -15.62 3.76 11.99
N GLY A 172 -14.37 3.43 11.65
CA GLY A 172 -13.72 2.17 11.98
C GLY A 172 -13.86 1.08 10.91
N ASN A 173 -14.34 1.40 9.72
CA ASN A 173 -14.41 0.46 8.60
C ASN A 173 -13.08 0.45 7.84
N LEU A 174 -12.69 -0.70 7.30
CA LEU A 174 -11.51 -0.82 6.43
C LEU A 174 -11.62 0.15 5.25
N ARG A 175 -10.52 0.87 4.96
CA ARG A 175 -10.48 1.77 3.81
C ARG A 175 -10.38 0.97 2.53
N ILE A 176 -11.03 1.49 1.49
CA ILE A 176 -11.10 0.83 0.19
C ILE A 176 -9.79 1.08 -0.56
N ASN A 177 -9.16 0.00 -1.02
CA ASN A 177 -8.03 0.09 -1.93
C ASN A 177 -8.52 0.45 -3.34
N ILE A 178 -8.18 1.66 -3.79
CA ILE A 178 -8.58 2.17 -5.11
C ILE A 178 -7.87 1.44 -6.27
N ASN A 179 -6.70 0.88 -6.02
CA ASN A 179 -5.91 0.21 -7.05
C ASN A 179 -6.47 -1.16 -7.45
N THR A 180 -7.35 -1.74 -6.64
CA THR A 180 -7.89 -3.11 -6.85
C THR A 180 -9.41 -3.14 -6.85
N ALA A 181 -10.07 -2.29 -6.05
CA ALA A 181 -11.53 -2.29 -5.89
C ALA A 181 -12.30 -2.11 -7.20
N SER A 182 -13.40 -2.86 -7.33
CA SER A 182 -14.27 -2.76 -8.50
C SER A 182 -14.87 -1.36 -8.67
N ALA A 183 -15.23 -0.98 -9.90
CA ALA A 183 -15.88 0.30 -10.18
C ALA A 183 -17.19 0.46 -9.36
N PHE A 184 -17.90 -0.64 -9.11
CA PHE A 184 -19.10 -0.62 -8.29
C PHE A 184 -18.78 -0.26 -6.83
N THR A 185 -17.76 -0.89 -6.24
CA THR A 185 -17.30 -0.63 -4.87
C THR A 185 -16.86 0.82 -4.69
N ILE A 186 -16.07 1.33 -5.63
CA ILE A 186 -15.63 2.74 -5.62
C ILE A 186 -16.83 3.69 -5.74
N SER A 187 -17.79 3.40 -6.64
CA SER A 187 -18.99 4.24 -6.78
C SER A 187 -19.82 4.29 -5.50
N GLN A 188 -20.04 3.15 -4.83
CA GLN A 188 -20.78 3.11 -3.57
C GLN A 188 -20.10 3.97 -2.49
N ALA A 189 -18.79 3.82 -2.32
CA ALA A 189 -18.03 4.59 -1.35
C ALA A 189 -18.10 6.12 -1.59
N LEU A 190 -18.02 6.53 -2.86
CA LEU A 190 -18.17 7.94 -3.24
C LEU A 190 -19.59 8.46 -2.94
N GLN A 191 -20.62 7.63 -3.13
CA GLN A 191 -22.00 8.01 -2.80
C GLN A 191 -22.22 8.15 -1.29
N GLU A 192 -21.60 7.31 -0.46
CA GLU A 192 -21.68 7.39 1.00
C GLU A 192 -21.12 8.70 1.56
N VAL A 193 -20.08 9.25 0.93
CA VAL A 193 -19.53 10.58 1.28
C VAL A 193 -20.31 11.76 0.66
N GLY A 194 -21.44 11.48 -0.02
CA GLY A 194 -22.39 12.47 -0.50
C GLY A 194 -22.22 12.90 -1.97
N ILE A 195 -21.42 12.17 -2.76
CA ILE A 195 -21.31 12.43 -4.20
C ILE A 195 -22.55 11.87 -4.90
N SER A 196 -23.12 12.63 -5.85
CA SER A 196 -24.33 12.19 -6.56
C SER A 196 -24.04 10.92 -7.39
N PRO A 197 -24.99 9.97 -7.48
CA PRO A 197 -24.78 8.68 -8.15
C PRO A 197 -24.16 8.80 -9.55
N GLU A 198 -24.68 9.70 -10.39
CA GLU A 198 -24.17 9.90 -11.76
C GLU A 198 -22.69 10.31 -11.82
N VAL A 199 -22.22 11.06 -10.82
CA VAL A 199 -20.83 11.53 -10.75
C VAL A 199 -19.94 10.45 -10.16
N ALA A 200 -20.42 9.75 -9.11
CA ALA A 200 -19.72 8.63 -8.51
C ALA A 200 -19.49 7.49 -9.51
N ASP A 201 -20.53 7.11 -10.27
CA ASP A 201 -20.44 6.08 -11.31
C ASP A 201 -19.43 6.45 -12.40
N GLN A 202 -19.42 7.71 -12.83
CA GLN A 202 -18.47 8.18 -13.85
C GLN A 202 -17.03 8.24 -13.32
N MET A 203 -16.84 8.69 -12.08
CA MET A 203 -15.52 8.71 -11.43
C MET A 203 -14.98 7.28 -11.29
N ALA A 204 -15.80 6.36 -10.80
CA ALA A 204 -15.39 4.98 -10.60
C ALA A 204 -15.05 4.27 -11.92
N ALA A 205 -15.87 4.44 -12.96
CA ALA A 205 -15.57 3.94 -14.29
C ALA A 205 -14.21 4.47 -14.78
N ASN A 206 -13.98 5.78 -14.69
CA ASN A 206 -12.71 6.38 -15.13
C ASN A 206 -11.49 5.91 -14.32
N VAL A 207 -11.65 5.70 -13.00
CA VAL A 207 -10.55 5.24 -12.15
C VAL A 207 -10.11 3.84 -12.52
N VAL A 208 -11.06 2.93 -12.71
CA VAL A 208 -10.77 1.54 -13.10
C VAL A 208 -10.20 1.48 -14.51
N ASP A 209 -10.80 2.20 -15.45
CA ASP A 209 -10.33 2.29 -16.84
C ASP A 209 -8.91 2.86 -16.97
N PHE A 210 -8.54 3.78 -16.08
CA PHE A 210 -7.21 4.35 -16.08
C PHE A 210 -6.14 3.37 -15.58
N ARG A 211 -6.51 2.43 -14.69
CA ARG A 211 -5.56 1.49 -14.09
C ARG A 211 -5.47 0.16 -14.83
N ASP A 212 -6.48 -0.20 -15.60
CA ASP A 212 -6.42 -1.43 -16.40
C ASP A 212 -5.42 -1.29 -17.56
N GLU A 213 -4.87 -2.42 -18.01
CA GLU A 213 -3.91 -2.43 -19.12
C GLU A 213 -4.60 -2.51 -20.49
N ASP A 214 -5.91 -2.65 -20.51
CA ASP A 214 -6.62 -2.98 -21.73
C ASP A 214 -6.94 -1.71 -22.55
N ASN A 215 -7.88 -1.80 -23.49
CA ASN A 215 -8.29 -0.65 -24.30
C ASN A 215 -9.82 -0.70 -24.49
N ARG A 216 -10.52 -1.29 -23.52
CA ARG A 216 -11.96 -1.50 -23.49
C ARG A 216 -12.53 -0.68 -22.34
N PRO A 217 -13.39 0.31 -22.65
CA PRO A 217 -14.00 1.15 -21.63
C PRO A 217 -14.69 0.35 -20.53
N THR A 218 -14.23 0.51 -19.30
CA THR A 218 -14.87 0.00 -18.10
C THR A 218 -16.26 0.61 -17.95
N GLU A 219 -17.28 -0.24 -17.76
CA GLU A 219 -18.65 0.21 -17.52
C GLU A 219 -18.99 0.20 -16.02
N CYS A 220 -19.61 1.28 -15.52
CA CYS A 220 -20.25 1.32 -14.21
C CYS A 220 -21.63 1.96 -14.31
N ASN A 221 -22.70 1.21 -14.06
CA ASN A 221 -24.09 1.70 -14.08
C ASN A 221 -24.47 2.51 -15.34
N GLY A 222 -24.01 2.08 -16.52
CA GLY A 222 -24.24 2.78 -17.79
C GLY A 222 -23.35 4.02 -18.02
N LYS A 223 -22.35 4.26 -17.17
CA LYS A 223 -21.22 5.17 -17.43
C LYS A 223 -20.05 4.37 -17.97
N TYR A 224 -19.21 5.01 -18.78
CA TYR A 224 -18.05 4.39 -19.41
C TYR A 224 -16.78 5.16 -19.06
N GLY A 225 -15.69 4.43 -18.83
CA GLY A 225 -14.36 4.95 -18.61
C GLY A 225 -13.77 5.72 -19.79
N LEU A 226 -12.64 6.38 -19.54
CA LEU A 226 -11.88 7.12 -20.55
C LEU A 226 -10.41 6.64 -20.59
N GLU A 227 -10.13 5.74 -21.52
CA GLU A 227 -8.82 5.19 -21.90
C GLU A 227 -7.71 6.24 -22.07
N CYS A 228 -8.09 7.38 -22.64
CA CYS A 228 -7.19 8.49 -22.83
C CYS A 228 -7.97 9.79 -22.66
N THR A 229 -7.32 10.80 -22.09
CA THR A 229 -7.89 12.15 -22.07
C THR A 229 -8.14 12.56 -23.52
N PRO A 230 -9.39 12.79 -23.94
CA PRO A 230 -9.64 13.19 -25.31
C PRO A 230 -9.05 14.59 -25.49
N TYR A 231 -7.93 14.68 -26.19
CA TYR A 231 -7.47 15.96 -26.72
C TYR A 231 -8.50 16.39 -27.76
N ILE A 232 -9.46 17.22 -27.33
CA ILE A 232 -10.30 17.96 -28.26
C ILE A 232 -9.39 18.98 -28.95
N ASN A 233 -8.75 18.56 -30.04
CA ASN A 233 -8.37 19.53 -31.06
C ASN A 233 -9.68 20.03 -31.63
N GLU A 234 -10.07 21.26 -31.27
CA GLU A 234 -11.25 21.93 -31.81
C GLU A 234 -11.24 21.83 -33.35
N VAL A 235 -12.02 20.90 -33.91
CA VAL A 235 -12.38 20.97 -35.31
C VAL A 235 -13.70 21.72 -35.35
N MET A 236 -13.59 23.02 -35.62
CA MET A 236 -14.75 23.87 -35.90
C MET A 236 -15.69 23.19 -36.91
N PRO A 237 -17.00 23.11 -36.64
CA PRO A 237 -17.92 22.51 -37.59
C PRO A 237 -18.05 23.45 -38.80
N HIS A 238 -17.68 22.98 -39.98
CA HIS A 238 -18.19 23.62 -41.19
C HIS A 238 -19.67 23.30 -41.31
N PHE A 239 -20.48 24.26 -40.88
CA PHE A 239 -21.92 24.32 -41.03
C PHE A 239 -22.37 23.81 -42.41
N THR A 240 -23.28 22.84 -42.36
CA THR A 240 -24.31 22.51 -43.34
C THR A 240 -24.35 23.40 -44.58
N THR A 241 -23.85 22.91 -45.71
CA THR A 241 -24.47 23.27 -46.99
C THR A 241 -25.50 22.20 -47.27
N SER A 242 -26.78 22.55 -47.17
CA SER A 242 -27.86 21.69 -47.63
C SER A 242 -27.62 21.29 -49.09
N VAL A 243 -28.12 20.13 -49.50
CA VAL A 243 -27.97 19.61 -50.88
C VAL A 243 -28.35 20.67 -51.93
N SER A 244 -29.31 21.54 -51.64
CA SER A 244 -29.70 22.65 -52.50
C SER A 244 -28.61 23.71 -52.72
N MET A 245 -27.77 24.00 -51.71
CA MET A 245 -26.62 24.91 -51.87
C MET A 245 -25.47 24.27 -52.66
N ALA A 246 -25.25 22.96 -52.49
CA ALA A 246 -24.25 22.22 -53.26
C ALA A 246 -24.61 22.19 -54.76
N VAL A 247 -25.89 21.99 -55.09
CA VAL A 247 -26.40 22.02 -56.47
C VAL A 247 -26.28 23.43 -57.08
N ALA A 248 -26.55 24.48 -56.29
CA ALA A 248 -26.40 25.87 -56.75
C ALA A 248 -24.94 26.26 -57.00
N GLY A 249 -23.99 25.74 -56.22
CA GLY A 249 -22.54 25.93 -56.42
C GLY A 249 -22.00 25.20 -57.66
N LEU A 250 -22.51 24.00 -57.94
CA LEU A 250 -22.13 23.24 -59.14
C LEU A 250 -22.56 23.95 -60.44
N ALA A 251 -23.75 24.55 -60.44
CA ALA A 251 -24.28 25.30 -61.59
C ALA A 251 -23.53 26.60 -61.91
N LYS A 252 -22.76 27.15 -60.94
CA LYS A 252 -21.96 28.38 -61.11
C LYS A 252 -20.47 28.14 -61.33
N GLY A 253 -20.07 26.90 -61.65
CA GLY A 253 -18.69 26.59 -62.03
C GLY A 253 -17.80 26.12 -60.87
N GLY A 254 -18.38 25.61 -59.79
CA GLY A 254 -17.67 25.02 -58.67
C GLY A 254 -17.09 26.06 -57.72
N ILE A 255 -17.13 25.75 -56.42
CA ILE A 255 -16.42 26.53 -55.41
C ILE A 255 -14.94 26.13 -55.53
N ARG A 256 -14.10 27.06 -56.00
CA ARG A 256 -12.65 26.90 -55.88
C ARG A 256 -12.27 27.28 -54.45
N PHE A 257 -11.61 26.35 -53.76
CA PHE A 257 -10.88 26.62 -52.54
C PHE A 257 -9.65 27.48 -52.84
#